data_AF-A0A9J6MZ30-F1
#
_entry.id   AF-A0A9J6MZ30-F1
#
_cell.length_a   1.000
_cell.length_b   1.000
_cell.length_c   1.000
_cell.angle_alpha   90.00
_cell.angle_beta   90.00
_cell.angle_gamma   90.00
#
_symmetry.space_group_name_H-M   'P 1'
#
loop_
_entity.id
_entity.type
_entity.pdbx_description
1 polymer ?
#
loop_
_entity_poly.entity_id
_entity_poly.type
_entity_poly.pdbx_seq_one_letter_code
_entity_poly.pdbx_strand_id
1 'polypeptide(L)'
;MEVGCYCKLYKTCVDCCRTLHYRNFKSRGKRKRRSFCKECGLKRKENLNKRVYRPTLKEGSEIKVKAKLSNKRTISYKVSYDKAIHLVAEGMAEIIHDNLIYKLYDRVTFRNMIFERDNYKCVYCAKPGTTIDHVIPYKFGGITSFSNCVCSCRRCNQIKSDIPLEDFLFYYEPFKEKSNITIEQYLSNAMNKLSEKIKEIEEVIKIYTVIIERNELNDLSKQIQNLERSLLNLKLQLIWQKKNRRVIGI
;
A
#
# COMPACT_ATOMS: atom_id res chain seq x y z
N MET A 1 36.66 -23.32 33.87
CA MET A 1 37.25 -22.95 32.56
C MET A 1 36.79 -23.98 31.55
N GLU A 2 36.00 -23.59 30.55
CA GLU A 2 35.35 -24.55 29.65
C GLU A 2 36.27 -25.01 28.51
N VAL A 3 36.16 -26.30 28.18
CA VAL A 3 36.86 -26.97 27.08
C VAL A 3 36.41 -26.32 25.76
N GLY A 4 37.32 -25.65 25.04
CA GLY A 4 37.03 -25.07 23.72
C GLY A 4 37.63 -23.68 23.43
N CYS A 5 38.17 -22.98 24.43
CA CYS A 5 38.68 -21.61 24.29
C CYS A 5 39.82 -21.42 23.27
N TYR A 6 40.48 -22.50 22.81
CA TYR A 6 41.61 -22.44 21.87
C TYR A 6 41.38 -23.18 20.55
N CYS A 7 40.20 -23.76 20.33
CA CYS A 7 39.96 -24.54 19.12
C CYS A 7 39.65 -23.63 17.92
N LYS A 8 40.62 -23.44 17.00
CA LYS A 8 40.44 -22.62 15.78
C LYS A 8 39.34 -23.11 14.83
N LEU A 9 38.85 -24.34 15.01
CA LEU A 9 37.80 -24.96 14.18
C LEU A 9 36.38 -24.65 14.68
N TYR A 10 36.20 -24.26 15.94
CA TYR A 10 34.89 -24.02 16.54
C TYR A 10 34.78 -22.61 17.14
N LYS A 11 33.59 -22.04 17.12
CA LYS A 11 33.30 -20.70 17.62
C LYS A 11 31.91 -20.67 18.25
N THR A 12 31.77 -19.96 19.36
CA THR A 12 30.49 -19.75 20.03
C THR A 12 29.73 -18.59 19.41
N CYS A 13 28.46 -18.82 19.09
CA CYS A 13 27.56 -17.78 18.58
C CYS A 13 27.11 -16.85 19.71
N VAL A 14 27.26 -15.54 19.52
CA VAL A 14 26.80 -14.55 20.54
C VAL A 14 25.27 -14.45 20.68
N ASP A 15 24.51 -14.95 19.70
CA ASP A 15 23.04 -14.82 19.70
C ASP A 15 22.33 -16.04 20.29
N CYS A 16 22.83 -17.26 20.02
CA CYS A 16 22.20 -18.50 20.49
C CYS A 16 23.09 -19.32 21.41
N CYS A 17 24.26 -18.80 21.78
CA CYS A 17 25.23 -19.41 22.69
C CYS A 17 25.74 -20.82 22.30
N ARG A 18 25.37 -21.34 21.12
CA ARG A 18 25.88 -22.64 20.63
C ARG A 18 27.31 -22.53 20.12
N THR A 19 28.15 -23.50 20.51
CA THR A 19 29.49 -23.72 19.95
C THR A 19 29.37 -24.49 18.65
N LEU A 20 29.73 -23.85 17.53
CA LEU A 20 29.53 -24.38 16.19
C LEU A 20 30.83 -24.34 15.40
N HIS A 21 30.96 -25.21 14.40
CA HIS A 21 32.11 -25.17 13.49
C HIS A 21 32.24 -23.80 12.79
N TYR A 22 33.46 -23.29 12.62
CA TYR A 22 33.80 -21.95 12.11
C TYR A 22 33.13 -21.62 10.75
N ARG A 23 32.87 -22.64 9.91
CA ARG A 23 32.16 -22.49 8.62
C ARG A 23 30.68 -22.10 8.76
N ASN A 24 30.09 -22.29 9.94
CA ASN A 24 28.73 -21.88 10.27
C ASN A 24 28.60 -20.39 10.59
N PHE A 25 29.69 -19.63 10.47
CA PHE A 25 29.71 -18.18 10.60
C PHE A 25 29.98 -17.53 9.24
N LYS A 26 29.26 -16.45 8.90
CA LYS A 26 29.43 -15.79 7.60
C LYS A 26 30.75 -15.00 7.57
N SER A 27 31.44 -14.98 6.42
CA SER A 27 32.68 -14.21 6.26
C SER A 27 32.44 -12.70 6.32
N ARG A 28 33.39 -11.95 6.90
CA ARG A 28 33.46 -10.48 6.98
C ARG A 28 34.81 -9.96 6.42
N GLY A 29 35.44 -10.72 5.51
CA GLY A 29 36.71 -10.35 4.86
C GLY A 29 37.68 -11.53 4.74
N LYS A 30 38.95 -11.26 4.44
CA LYS A 30 39.96 -12.30 4.13
C LYS A 30 40.17 -13.34 5.24
N ARG A 31 39.98 -12.99 6.53
CA ARG A 31 40.18 -13.93 7.67
C ARG A 31 39.23 -13.76 8.85
N LYS A 32 38.27 -12.82 8.81
CA LYS A 32 37.35 -12.54 9.93
C LYS A 32 35.96 -13.08 9.62
N ARG A 33 35.36 -13.81 10.56
CA ARG A 33 33.97 -14.29 10.49
C ARG A 33 33.10 -13.49 11.45
N ARG A 34 31.80 -13.42 11.19
CA ARG A 34 30.84 -12.76 12.08
C ARG A 34 30.81 -13.44 13.46
N SER A 35 30.36 -12.70 14.47
CA SER A 35 30.20 -13.19 15.86
C SER A 35 28.98 -14.10 16.05
N PHE A 36 28.03 -14.08 15.12
CA PHE A 36 26.81 -14.89 15.13
C PHE A 36 26.76 -15.89 13.97
N CYS A 37 26.09 -17.02 14.18
CA CYS A 37 25.98 -18.10 13.21
C CYS A 37 25.05 -17.71 12.04
N LYS A 38 25.16 -18.43 10.93
CA LYS A 38 24.34 -18.24 9.72
C LYS A 38 22.84 -18.27 10.02
N GLU A 39 22.39 -19.21 10.86
CA GLU A 39 20.99 -19.38 11.24
C GLU A 39 20.44 -18.17 12.03
N CYS A 40 21.17 -17.70 13.05
CA CYS A 40 20.83 -16.46 13.76
C CYS A 40 20.88 -15.25 12.82
N GLY A 41 21.78 -15.25 11.83
CA GLY A 41 21.82 -14.25 10.77
C GLY A 41 20.59 -14.26 9.86
N LEU A 42 19.99 -15.42 9.59
CA LEU A 42 18.73 -15.55 8.86
C LEU A 42 17.57 -15.03 9.70
N LYS A 43 17.47 -15.43 10.98
CA LYS A 43 16.44 -14.93 11.92
C LYS A 43 16.49 -13.40 12.08
N ARG A 44 17.70 -12.81 12.13
CA ARG A 44 17.88 -11.34 12.11
C ARG A 44 17.33 -10.70 10.83
N LYS A 45 17.55 -11.33 9.66
CA LYS A 45 17.01 -10.84 8.38
C LYS A 45 15.50 -11.00 8.29
N GLU A 46 14.94 -12.10 8.77
CA GLU A 46 13.50 -12.32 8.84
C GLU A 46 12.82 -11.29 9.75
N ASN A 47 13.41 -10.96 10.90
CA ASN A 47 12.90 -9.91 11.78
C ASN A 47 13.07 -8.49 11.20
N LEU A 48 14.13 -8.24 10.42
CA LEU A 48 14.26 -7.00 9.64
C LEU A 48 13.19 -6.89 8.56
N ASN A 49 12.88 -7.99 7.87
CA ASN A 49 11.83 -8.04 6.85
C ASN A 49 10.41 -7.92 7.44
N LYS A 50 10.21 -8.22 8.74
CA LYS A 50 8.94 -8.02 9.45
C LYS A 50 8.68 -6.59 9.91
N ARG A 51 9.72 -5.75 10.05
CA ARG A 51 9.52 -4.29 10.11
C ARG A 51 9.21 -3.83 8.69
N VAL A 52 7.92 -3.80 8.33
CA VAL A 52 7.46 -3.13 7.10
C VAL A 52 7.81 -1.66 7.25
N TYR A 53 9.02 -1.28 6.84
CA TYR A 53 9.41 0.11 6.72
C TYR A 53 8.51 0.69 5.62
N ARG A 54 7.46 1.40 6.02
CA ARG A 54 6.71 2.30 5.15
C ARG A 54 7.42 3.65 5.24
N PRO A 55 8.36 3.97 4.34
CA PRO A 55 8.96 5.29 4.35
C PRO A 55 7.85 6.34 4.23
N THR A 56 7.83 7.30 5.15
CA THR A 56 6.98 8.48 5.09
C THR A 56 7.80 9.66 4.59
N LEU A 57 7.16 10.55 3.82
CA LEU A 57 7.82 11.77 3.37
C LEU A 57 7.96 12.77 4.52
N LYS A 58 9.02 13.56 4.51
CA LYS A 58 9.23 14.62 5.48
C LYS A 58 8.34 15.82 5.15
N GLU A 59 7.40 16.13 6.04
CA GLU A 59 6.49 17.26 5.89
C GLU A 59 7.23 18.60 5.75
N GLY A 60 6.67 19.51 4.95
CA GLY A 60 7.21 20.85 4.71
C GLY A 60 8.52 20.90 3.91
N SER A 61 9.00 19.78 3.39
CA SER A 61 10.25 19.72 2.60
C SER A 61 10.02 19.69 1.09
N GLU A 62 11.02 20.12 0.32
CA GLU A 62 11.05 19.85 -1.12
C GLU A 62 11.43 18.38 -1.36
N ILE A 63 10.56 17.67 -2.06
CA ILE A 63 10.75 16.25 -2.36
C ILE A 63 11.37 16.11 -3.74
N LYS A 64 12.46 15.34 -3.84
CA LYS A 64 13.05 14.99 -5.13
C LYS A 64 12.18 13.92 -5.79
N VAL A 65 11.85 14.12 -7.06
CA VAL A 65 11.19 13.14 -7.92
C VAL A 65 12.20 12.58 -8.90
N LYS A 66 12.33 11.26 -8.98
CA LYS A 66 13.04 10.58 -10.06
C LYS A 66 12.05 9.92 -11.01
N ALA A 67 12.30 9.98 -12.30
CA ALA A 67 11.46 9.35 -13.31
C ALA A 67 12.31 8.78 -14.46
N LYS A 68 11.84 7.70 -15.09
CA LYS A 68 12.37 7.24 -16.37
C LYS A 68 11.57 7.86 -17.51
N LEU A 69 12.29 8.34 -18.53
CA LEU A 69 11.72 8.70 -19.82
C LEU A 69 11.52 7.44 -20.66
N SER A 70 10.73 7.56 -21.72
CA SER A 70 10.45 6.46 -22.65
C SER A 70 11.72 5.93 -23.35
N ASN A 71 12.75 6.77 -23.50
CA ASN A 71 14.09 6.36 -23.98
C ASN A 71 15.00 5.77 -22.89
N LYS A 72 14.44 5.39 -21.74
CA LYS A 72 15.13 4.84 -20.56
C LYS A 72 16.11 5.79 -19.85
N ARG A 73 16.27 7.04 -20.30
CA ARG A 73 17.05 8.04 -19.55
C ARG A 73 16.32 8.40 -18.26
N THR A 74 17.09 8.68 -17.22
CA THR A 74 16.54 9.10 -15.92
C THR A 74 16.60 10.61 -15.81
N ILE A 75 15.49 11.21 -15.37
CA ILE A 75 15.42 12.63 -15.02
C ILE A 75 15.14 12.77 -13.53
N SER A 76 15.49 13.93 -12.98
CA SER A 76 15.09 14.30 -11.62
C SER A 76 14.74 15.77 -11.52
N TYR A 77 13.71 16.08 -10.74
CA TYR A 77 13.27 17.44 -10.43
C TYR A 77 12.75 17.47 -8.98
N LYS A 78 12.39 18.65 -8.47
CA LYS A 78 11.84 18.81 -7.12
C LYS A 78 10.37 19.24 -7.17
N VAL A 79 9.61 18.86 -6.15
CA VAL A 79 8.21 19.25 -5.96
C VAL A 79 7.95 19.57 -4.49
N SER A 80 6.86 20.27 -4.18
CA SER A 80 6.40 20.46 -2.80
C SER A 80 5.98 19.13 -2.17
N TYR A 81 6.00 19.08 -0.83
CA TYR A 81 5.49 17.96 -0.05
C TYR A 81 4.07 17.56 -0.46
N ASP A 82 3.14 18.51 -0.54
CA ASP A 82 1.73 18.23 -0.88
C ASP A 82 1.63 17.54 -2.24
N LYS A 83 2.33 18.06 -3.25
CA LYS A 83 2.34 17.48 -4.59
C LYS A 83 2.95 16.07 -4.60
N ALA A 84 3.97 15.81 -3.78
CA ALA A 84 4.55 14.48 -3.66
C ALA A 84 3.59 13.49 -3.00
N ILE A 85 2.89 13.89 -1.93
CA ILE A 85 1.87 13.08 -1.28
C ILE A 85 0.74 12.74 -2.25
N HIS A 86 0.23 13.72 -2.99
CA HIS A 86 -0.80 13.47 -4.00
C HIS A 86 -0.33 12.49 -5.08
N LEU A 87 0.90 12.61 -5.58
CA LEU A 87 1.44 11.65 -6.55
C LEU A 87 1.51 10.22 -5.97
N VAL A 88 1.87 10.07 -4.70
CA VAL A 88 1.95 8.76 -4.06
C VAL A 88 0.55 8.18 -3.81
N ALA A 89 -0.36 8.99 -3.27
CA ALA A 89 -1.74 8.58 -2.99
C ALA A 89 -2.48 8.14 -4.26
N GLU A 90 -2.24 8.83 -5.38
CA GLU A 90 -2.82 8.52 -6.68
C GLU A 90 -2.12 7.36 -7.43
N GLY A 91 -1.19 6.66 -6.77
CA GLY A 91 -0.44 5.56 -7.35
C GLY A 91 0.46 5.97 -8.53
N MET A 92 0.83 7.25 -8.63
CA MET A 92 1.72 7.77 -9.68
C MET A 92 3.20 7.63 -9.33
N ALA A 93 3.51 7.54 -8.04
CA ALA A 93 4.86 7.44 -7.53
C ALA A 93 4.95 6.56 -6.28
N GLU A 94 6.13 6.00 -6.04
CA GLU A 94 6.46 5.29 -4.81
C GLU A 94 7.47 6.08 -3.99
N ILE A 95 7.35 5.98 -2.66
CA ILE A 95 8.32 6.56 -1.73
C ILE A 95 9.54 5.65 -1.66
N ILE A 96 10.71 6.19 -1.99
CA ILE A 96 11.99 5.50 -1.87
C ILE A 96 12.67 5.86 -0.56
N HIS A 97 12.72 7.17 -0.25
CA HIS A 97 13.22 7.74 0.99
C HIS A 97 12.33 8.90 1.43
N ASP A 98 12.56 9.41 2.63
CA ASP A 98 11.85 10.55 3.22
C ASP A 98 11.81 11.83 2.35
N ASN A 99 12.79 12.01 1.47
CA ASN A 99 12.89 13.15 0.55
C ASN A 99 12.99 12.72 -0.93
N LEU A 100 12.62 11.48 -1.26
CA LEU A 100 12.73 10.94 -2.63
C LEU A 100 11.55 10.05 -2.98
N ILE A 101 10.82 10.44 -4.03
CA ILE A 101 9.83 9.58 -4.70
C ILE A 101 10.28 9.18 -6.09
N TYR A 102 9.79 8.05 -6.58
CA TYR A 102 10.03 7.53 -7.91
C TYR A 102 8.72 7.41 -8.70
N LYS A 103 8.63 8.06 -9.87
CA LYS A 103 7.46 7.91 -10.76
C LYS A 103 7.41 6.51 -11.35
N LEU A 104 6.25 5.87 -11.25
CA LEU A 104 6.03 4.50 -11.70
C LEU A 104 5.89 4.39 -13.22
N TYR A 105 5.30 5.40 -13.85
CA TYR A 105 4.98 5.38 -15.27
C TYR A 105 5.66 6.53 -16.00
N ASP A 106 6.27 6.22 -17.16
CA ASP A 106 6.68 7.25 -18.11
C ASP A 106 5.46 7.78 -18.88
N ARG A 107 5.65 8.88 -19.61
CA ARG A 107 4.57 9.58 -20.32
C ARG A 107 3.86 8.68 -21.34
N VAL A 108 4.59 7.82 -22.06
CA VAL A 108 4.01 6.97 -23.12
C VAL A 108 3.21 5.84 -22.49
N THR A 109 3.78 5.15 -21.50
CA THR A 109 3.09 4.08 -20.77
C THR A 109 1.82 4.59 -20.09
N PHE A 110 1.92 5.70 -19.36
CA PHE A 110 0.75 6.32 -18.71
C PHE A 110 -0.34 6.68 -19.73
N ARG A 111 0.05 7.25 -20.87
CA ARG A 111 -0.90 7.64 -21.91
C ARG A 111 -1.65 6.44 -22.48
N ASN A 112 -0.94 5.33 -22.76
CA ASN A 112 -1.55 4.13 -23.29
C ASN A 112 -2.53 3.51 -22.28
N MET A 113 -2.17 3.48 -20.99
CA MET A 113 -3.05 2.98 -19.93
C MET A 113 -4.36 3.77 -19.82
N ILE A 114 -4.32 5.11 -19.96
CA ILE A 114 -5.54 5.94 -19.99
C ILE A 114 -6.39 5.61 -21.22
N PHE A 115 -5.77 5.45 -22.38
CA PHE A 115 -6.49 5.13 -23.61
C PHE A 115 -7.15 3.75 -23.56
N GLU A 116 -6.42 2.74 -23.07
CA GLU A 116 -6.96 1.39 -22.89
C GLU A 116 -8.11 1.38 -21.87
N ARG A 117 -7.95 2.03 -20.72
CA ARG A 117 -9.01 2.16 -19.70
C ARG A 117 -10.29 2.76 -20.28
N ASP A 118 -10.15 3.77 -21.13
CA ASP A 118 -11.28 4.52 -21.70
C ASP A 118 -11.70 3.99 -23.09
N ASN A 119 -11.27 2.78 -23.46
CA ASN A 119 -11.57 2.11 -24.73
C ASN A 119 -11.28 2.96 -25.98
N TYR A 120 -10.24 3.79 -25.93
CA TYR A 120 -9.86 4.73 -26.99
C TYR A 120 -11.00 5.68 -27.41
N LYS A 121 -11.97 5.92 -26.53
CA LYS A 121 -13.12 6.81 -26.78
C LYS A 121 -13.00 8.05 -25.91
N CYS A 122 -13.36 9.19 -26.50
CA CYS A 122 -13.50 10.45 -25.79
C CYS A 122 -14.59 10.31 -24.73
N VAL A 123 -14.25 10.54 -23.46
CA VAL A 123 -15.21 10.43 -22.36
C VAL A 123 -16.36 11.44 -22.47
N TYR A 124 -16.17 12.54 -23.21
CA TYR A 124 -17.16 13.62 -23.34
C TYR A 124 -18.16 13.39 -24.47
N CYS A 125 -17.74 12.87 -25.62
CA CYS A 125 -18.61 12.72 -26.80
C CYS A 125 -18.60 11.32 -27.43
N ALA A 126 -17.98 10.34 -26.78
CA ALA A 126 -17.88 8.94 -27.22
C ALA A 126 -17.21 8.69 -28.60
N LYS A 127 -16.86 9.73 -29.36
CA LYS A 127 -16.06 9.65 -30.61
C LYS A 127 -14.62 9.21 -30.30
N PRO A 128 -13.83 8.77 -31.29
CA PRO A 128 -12.45 8.35 -31.08
C PRO A 128 -11.62 9.40 -30.30
N GLY A 129 -10.97 8.95 -29.24
CA GLY A 129 -10.12 9.76 -28.39
C GLY A 129 -8.70 9.83 -28.94
N THR A 130 -8.12 11.03 -28.91
CA THR A 130 -6.81 11.33 -29.54
C THR A 130 -5.85 12.02 -28.60
N THR A 131 -6.36 12.58 -27.49
CA THR A 131 -5.63 13.36 -26.51
C THR A 131 -5.98 12.89 -25.10
N ILE A 132 -5.22 13.37 -24.11
CA ILE A 132 -5.57 13.21 -22.70
C ILE A 132 -5.94 14.59 -22.20
N ASP A 133 -7.05 14.69 -21.49
CA ASP A 133 -7.45 15.89 -20.76
C ASP A 133 -7.32 15.71 -19.24
N HIS A 134 -7.13 16.81 -18.53
CA HIS A 134 -7.17 16.88 -17.08
C HIS A 134 -8.57 17.34 -16.62
N VAL A 135 -9.27 16.47 -15.89
CA VAL A 135 -10.60 16.76 -15.33
C VAL A 135 -10.58 18.05 -14.50
N ILE A 136 -9.64 18.13 -13.55
CA ILE A 136 -9.23 19.34 -12.85
C ILE A 136 -8.03 19.91 -13.62
N PRO A 137 -8.14 21.09 -14.23
CA PRO A 137 -7.05 21.70 -14.98
C PRO A 137 -5.80 21.93 -14.12
N TYR A 138 -4.63 21.93 -14.76
CA TYR A 138 -3.35 22.17 -14.08
C TYR A 138 -3.32 23.51 -13.33
N LYS A 139 -3.96 24.54 -13.89
CA LYS A 139 -4.09 25.88 -13.28
C LYS A 139 -4.79 25.86 -11.92
N PHE A 140 -5.66 24.89 -11.69
CA PHE A 140 -6.37 24.67 -10.43
C PHE A 140 -5.73 23.58 -9.56
N GLY A 141 -4.45 23.27 -9.79
CA GLY A 141 -3.71 22.29 -9.00
C GLY A 141 -3.89 20.84 -9.44
N GLY A 142 -4.60 20.59 -10.54
CA GLY A 142 -4.79 19.26 -11.09
C GLY A 142 -3.48 18.58 -11.48
N ILE A 143 -3.20 17.42 -10.88
CA ILE A 143 -2.01 16.63 -11.19
C ILE A 143 -2.30 15.63 -12.31
N THR A 144 -1.24 15.13 -12.94
CA THR A 144 -1.36 14.01 -13.89
C THR A 144 -1.46 12.71 -13.09
N SER A 145 -2.68 12.22 -12.90
CA SER A 145 -3.02 10.98 -12.19
C SER A 145 -4.07 10.17 -12.96
N PHE A 146 -4.33 8.92 -12.56
CA PHE A 146 -5.36 8.11 -13.18
C PHE A 146 -6.75 8.70 -12.91
N SER A 147 -6.99 9.20 -11.70
CA SER A 147 -8.26 9.83 -11.33
C SER A 147 -8.52 11.15 -12.08
N ASN A 148 -7.47 11.92 -12.37
CA ASN A 148 -7.60 13.26 -12.93
C ASN A 148 -7.38 13.32 -14.44
N CYS A 149 -6.91 12.25 -15.09
CA CYS A 149 -6.71 12.23 -16.54
C CYS A 149 -7.72 11.31 -17.23
N VAL A 150 -8.23 11.77 -18.38
CA VAL A 150 -9.20 11.03 -19.20
C VAL A 150 -8.85 11.09 -20.68
N CYS A 151 -9.28 10.07 -21.43
CA CYS A 151 -9.19 10.08 -22.89
C CYS A 151 -10.18 11.11 -23.47
N SER A 152 -9.68 12.01 -24.31
CA SER A 152 -10.47 13.08 -24.93
C SER A 152 -10.17 13.16 -26.42
N CYS A 153 -11.14 13.61 -27.23
CA CYS A 153 -10.85 14.02 -28.60
C CYS A 153 -10.33 15.47 -28.59
N ARG A 154 -9.55 15.84 -29.61
CA ARG A 154 -8.96 17.18 -29.71
C ARG A 154 -10.00 18.30 -29.60
N ARG A 155 -11.17 18.13 -30.22
CA ARG A 155 -12.27 19.12 -30.20
C ARG A 155 -12.79 19.36 -28.78
N CYS A 156 -13.19 18.30 -28.06
CA CYS A 156 -13.68 18.44 -26.69
C CYS A 156 -12.61 19.01 -25.77
N ASN A 157 -11.37 18.53 -25.90
CA ASN A 157 -10.24 19.00 -25.08
C ASN A 157 -9.99 20.51 -25.27
N GLN A 158 -10.06 21.01 -26.50
CA GLN A 158 -9.91 22.43 -26.79
C GLN A 158 -11.06 23.29 -26.28
N ILE A 159 -12.29 22.79 -26.35
CA ILE A 159 -13.47 23.51 -25.85
C ILE A 159 -13.44 23.58 -24.32
N LYS A 160 -13.09 22.46 -23.66
CA LYS A 160 -12.94 22.43 -22.21
C LYS A 160 -11.79 23.34 -21.77
N SER A 161 -10.61 23.25 -22.40
CA SER A 161 -9.47 24.10 -22.06
C SER A 161 -9.20 24.08 -20.53
N ASP A 162 -9.00 25.25 -19.93
CA ASP A 162 -8.86 25.43 -18.47
C ASP A 162 -10.20 25.49 -17.71
N ILE A 163 -11.33 25.17 -18.33
CA ILE A 163 -12.64 25.14 -17.67
C ILE A 163 -12.71 23.88 -16.78
N PRO A 164 -13.08 24.00 -15.49
CA PRO A 164 -13.38 22.86 -14.63
C PRO A 164 -14.43 21.95 -15.26
N LEU A 165 -14.34 20.63 -15.00
CA LEU A 165 -15.27 19.68 -15.61
C LEU A 165 -16.75 20.01 -15.34
N GLU A 166 -17.09 20.45 -14.14
CA GLU A 166 -18.46 20.79 -13.75
C GLU A 166 -19.06 21.87 -14.67
N ASP A 167 -18.35 22.99 -14.79
CA ASP A 167 -18.75 24.11 -15.64
C ASP A 167 -18.78 23.70 -17.10
N PHE A 168 -17.78 22.93 -17.55
CA PHE A 168 -17.74 22.42 -18.90
C PHE A 168 -18.98 21.59 -19.20
N LEU A 169 -19.34 20.61 -18.37
CA LEU A 169 -20.51 19.77 -18.59
C LEU A 169 -21.83 20.55 -18.53
N PHE A 170 -21.90 21.61 -17.73
CA PHE A 170 -23.07 22.48 -17.68
C PHE A 170 -23.32 23.21 -19.01
N TYR A 171 -22.27 23.70 -19.66
CA TYR A 171 -22.38 24.44 -20.92
C TYR A 171 -22.20 23.57 -22.18
N TYR A 172 -21.65 22.37 -22.04
CA TYR A 172 -21.26 21.51 -23.14
C TYR A 172 -22.29 20.43 -23.41
N GLU A 173 -23.24 20.69 -24.30
CA GLU A 173 -24.16 19.67 -24.84
C GLU A 173 -23.42 18.81 -25.89
N PRO A 174 -23.06 17.54 -25.61
CA PRO A 174 -22.22 16.78 -26.54
C PRO A 174 -23.02 16.11 -27.67
N PHE A 175 -24.36 16.16 -27.65
CA PHE A 175 -25.24 15.41 -28.56
C PHE A 175 -26.57 16.12 -28.83
N LYS A 176 -26.62 16.98 -29.86
CA LYS A 176 -27.84 17.11 -30.70
C LYS A 176 -27.71 16.18 -31.90
N GLU A 177 -27.69 14.88 -31.66
CA GLU A 177 -28.04 13.89 -32.69
C GLU A 177 -29.21 13.07 -32.14
N LYS A 178 -30.29 13.02 -32.93
CA LYS A 178 -31.61 12.47 -32.62
C LYS A 178 -31.54 11.04 -32.08
N SER A 179 -31.45 10.86 -30.77
CA SER A 179 -31.96 9.66 -30.12
C SER A 179 -33.37 9.98 -29.64
N ASN A 180 -34.36 9.17 -30.02
CA ASN A 180 -35.76 9.25 -29.57
C ASN A 180 -35.91 8.85 -28.09
N ILE A 181 -34.98 9.27 -27.23
CA ILE A 181 -34.96 8.96 -25.81
C ILE A 181 -34.99 10.30 -25.09
N THR A 182 -36.04 10.54 -24.31
CA THR A 182 -36.18 11.80 -23.57
C THR A 182 -35.11 11.89 -22.48
N ILE A 183 -34.78 13.11 -22.04
CA ILE A 183 -33.84 13.35 -20.93
C ILE A 183 -34.23 12.52 -19.69
N GLU A 184 -35.53 12.36 -19.45
CA GLU A 184 -36.11 11.54 -18.39
C GLU A 184 -35.68 10.06 -18.48
N GLN A 185 -35.71 9.49 -19.68
CA GLN A 185 -35.30 8.09 -19.91
C GLN A 185 -33.79 7.91 -19.74
N TYR A 186 -32.98 8.90 -20.15
CA TYR A 186 -31.54 8.88 -19.90
C TYR A 186 -31.21 8.94 -18.40
N LEU A 187 -31.85 9.87 -17.66
CA LEU A 187 -31.68 10.01 -16.22
C LEU A 187 -32.15 8.75 -15.48
N SER A 188 -33.28 8.17 -15.88
CA SER A 188 -33.79 6.92 -15.32
C SER A 188 -32.78 5.77 -15.51
N ASN A 189 -32.20 5.64 -16.71
CA ASN A 189 -31.18 4.62 -16.98
C ASN A 189 -29.89 4.82 -16.17
N ALA A 190 -29.45 6.07 -16.00
CA ALA A 190 -28.28 6.40 -15.17
C ALA A 190 -28.54 6.12 -13.68
N MET A 191 -29.72 6.50 -13.18
CA MET A 191 -30.15 6.22 -11.81
C MET A 191 -30.25 4.72 -11.54
N ASN A 192 -30.78 3.92 -12.48
CA ASN A 192 -30.86 2.47 -12.34
C ASN A 192 -29.47 1.84 -12.25
N LYS A 193 -28.52 2.25 -13.10
CA LYS A 193 -27.12 1.78 -13.02
C LYS A 193 -26.43 2.15 -11.71
N LEU A 194 -26.68 3.36 -11.20
CA LEU A 194 -26.17 3.79 -9.89
C LEU A 194 -26.80 2.97 -8.76
N SER A 195 -28.10 2.70 -8.82
CA SER A 195 -28.81 1.87 -7.85
C SER A 195 -28.26 0.44 -7.80
N GLU A 196 -27.97 -0.16 -8.95
CA GLU A 196 -27.33 -1.48 -9.03
C GLU A 196 -25.94 -1.49 -8.37
N LYS A 197 -25.12 -0.49 -8.66
CA LYS A 197 -23.79 -0.36 -8.01
C LYS A 197 -23.87 -0.17 -6.50
N ILE A 198 -24.86 0.57 -6.02
CA ILE A 198 -25.08 0.75 -4.57
C ILE A 198 -25.38 -0.62 -3.93
N LYS A 199 -26.26 -1.42 -4.54
CA LYS A 199 -26.58 -2.77 -4.03
C LYS A 199 -25.37 -3.68 -3.99
N GLU A 200 -24.49 -3.64 -4.99
CA GLU A 200 -23.24 -4.40 -4.99
C GLU A 200 -22.33 -4.00 -3.80
N ILE A 201 -22.22 -2.69 -3.52
CA ILE A 201 -21.44 -2.18 -2.39
C ILE A 201 -22.07 -2.62 -1.06
N GLU A 202 -23.39 -2.56 -0.93
CA GLU A 202 -24.11 -2.99 0.28
C GLU A 202 -23.87 -4.48 0.59
N GLU A 203 -23.89 -5.35 -0.41
CA GLU A 203 -23.57 -6.77 -0.24
C GLU A 203 -22.12 -6.97 0.21
N VAL A 204 -21.18 -6.21 -0.35
CA VAL A 204 -19.78 -6.25 0.09
C VAL A 204 -19.65 -5.81 1.55
N ILE A 205 -20.27 -4.70 1.94
CA ILE A 205 -20.27 -4.20 3.33
C ILE A 205 -20.80 -5.28 4.28
N LYS A 206 -21.92 -5.92 3.93
CA LYS A 206 -22.54 -6.98 4.73
C LYS A 206 -21.59 -8.16 4.98
N ILE A 207 -20.84 -8.59 3.95
CA ILE A 207 -19.82 -9.64 4.08
C ILE A 207 -18.71 -9.20 5.04
N TYR A 208 -18.20 -7.98 4.88
CA TYR A 208 -17.11 -7.48 5.73
C TYR A 208 -17.53 -7.32 7.19
N THR A 209 -18.77 -6.89 7.47
CA THR A 209 -19.30 -6.81 8.84
C THR A 209 -19.26 -8.17 9.53
N VAL A 210 -19.73 -9.23 8.87
CA VAL A 210 -19.70 -10.61 9.41
C VAL A 210 -18.27 -11.10 9.68
N ILE A 211 -17.31 -10.73 8.81
CA ILE A 211 -15.91 -11.10 8.98
C ILE A 211 -15.31 -10.39 10.21
N ILE A 212 -15.60 -9.10 10.39
CA ILE A 212 -15.12 -8.31 11.52
C ILE A 212 -15.66 -8.89 12.84
N GLU A 213 -16.97 -9.11 12.93
CA GLU A 213 -17.62 -9.68 14.13
C GLU A 213 -17.04 -11.05 14.51
N ARG A 214 -16.80 -11.93 13.52
CA ARG A 214 -16.17 -13.23 13.77
C ARG A 214 -14.74 -13.13 14.29
N ASN A 215 -13.96 -12.17 13.81
CA ASN A 215 -12.58 -11.98 14.26
C ASN A 215 -12.52 -11.46 15.69
N GLU A 216 -13.39 -10.51 16.05
CA GLU A 216 -13.50 -10.00 17.42
C GLU A 216 -13.90 -11.11 18.42
N LEU A 217 -14.88 -11.95 18.06
CA LEU A 217 -15.28 -13.11 18.85
C LEU A 217 -14.12 -14.11 19.06
N ASN A 218 -13.32 -14.36 18.01
CA ASN A 218 -12.17 -15.25 18.09
C ASN A 218 -11.08 -14.71 19.02
N ASP A 219 -10.82 -13.41 19.01
CA ASP A 219 -9.82 -12.80 19.87
C ASP A 219 -10.28 -12.73 21.33
N LEU A 220 -11.56 -12.45 21.59
CA LEU A 220 -12.17 -12.58 22.92
C LEU A 220 -12.08 -14.03 23.45
N SER A 221 -12.36 -15.02 22.60
CA SER A 221 -12.25 -16.44 22.97
C SER A 221 -10.84 -16.82 23.40
N LYS A 222 -9.80 -16.35 22.69
CA LYS A 222 -8.39 -16.57 23.08
C LYS A 222 -8.05 -15.91 24.42
N GLN A 223 -8.57 -14.70 24.67
CA GLN A 223 -8.36 -14.01 25.95
C GLN A 223 -8.97 -14.80 27.11
N ILE A 224 -10.20 -15.30 26.95
CA ILE A 224 -10.86 -16.17 27.94
C ILE A 224 -10.02 -17.41 28.23
N GLN A 225 -9.56 -18.13 27.21
CA GLN A 225 -8.72 -19.33 27.39
C GLN A 225 -7.42 -19.06 28.15
N ASN A 226 -6.81 -17.89 27.93
CA ASN A 226 -5.61 -17.49 28.67
C ASN A 226 -5.91 -17.18 30.14
N LEU A 227 -7.03 -16.53 30.43
CA LEU A 227 -7.48 -16.28 31.79
C LEU A 227 -7.81 -17.59 32.52
N GLU A 228 -8.48 -18.53 31.86
CA GLU A 228 -8.79 -19.86 32.42
C GLU A 228 -7.53 -20.63 32.79
N ARG A 229 -6.51 -20.63 31.91
CA ARG A 229 -5.20 -21.23 32.21
C ARG A 229 -4.52 -20.55 33.40
N SER A 230 -4.61 -19.22 33.49
CA SER A 230 -4.03 -18.47 34.59
C SER A 230 -4.73 -18.80 35.92
N LEU A 231 -6.06 -18.89 35.91
CA LEU A 231 -6.86 -19.31 37.05
C LEU A 231 -6.52 -20.75 37.47
N LEU A 232 -6.33 -21.66 36.51
CA LEU A 232 -5.92 -23.04 36.78
C LEU A 232 -4.55 -23.09 37.47
N ASN A 233 -3.57 -22.31 36.99
CA ASN A 233 -2.25 -22.20 37.62
C ASN A 233 -2.35 -21.68 39.06
N LEU A 234 -3.16 -20.65 39.32
CA LEU A 234 -3.40 -20.12 40.66
C LEU A 234 -4.06 -21.17 41.57
N LYS A 235 -5.05 -21.92 41.07
CA LYS A 235 -5.68 -23.03 41.80
C LYS A 235 -4.65 -24.11 42.17
N LEU A 236 -3.77 -24.49 41.23
CA LEU A 236 -2.71 -25.46 41.48
C LEU A 236 -1.71 -24.96 42.53
N GLN A 237 -1.32 -23.68 42.49
CA GLN A 237 -0.48 -23.07 43.51
C GLN A 237 -1.11 -23.10 44.90
N LEU A 238 -2.42 -22.80 45.01
CA LEU A 238 -3.17 -22.89 46.27
C LEU A 238 -3.22 -24.33 46.80
N ILE A 239 -3.46 -25.32 45.93
CA ILE A 239 -3.44 -26.75 46.31
C ILE A 239 -2.06 -27.14 46.82
N TRP A 240 -0.99 -26.73 46.13
CA TRP A 240 0.39 -26.99 46.54
C TRP A 240 0.69 -26.36 47.91
N GLN A 241 0.29 -25.10 48.14
CA GLN A 241 0.44 -24.43 49.44
C GLN A 241 -0.33 -25.16 50.55
N LYS A 242 -1.57 -25.60 50.30
CA LYS A 242 -2.37 -26.36 51.27
C LYS A 242 -1.76 -27.73 51.60
N LYS A 243 -1.20 -28.43 50.62
CA LYS A 243 -0.50 -29.71 50.85
C LYS A 243 0.78 -29.52 51.64
N ASN A 244 1.58 -28.50 51.32
CA ASN A 244 2.85 -28.26 52.03
C ASN A 244 2.69 -27.63 53.41
N ARG A 245 1.57 -26.95 53.71
CA ARG A 245 1.21 -26.59 55.10
C ARG A 245 0.89 -27.81 55.98
N ARG A 246 0.53 -28.97 55.41
CA ARG A 246 0.35 -30.22 56.18
C ARG A 246 1.66 -31.00 56.41
N VAL A 247 2.73 -30.67 55.70
CA VAL A 247 4.07 -31.28 55.86
C VAL A 247 4.90 -30.51 56.90
N ILE A 248 4.55 -29.25 57.15
CA ILE A 248 5.09 -28.47 58.27
C ILE A 248 4.09 -28.62 59.42
N GLY A 249 4.12 -29.77 60.09
CA GLY A 249 3.67 -29.86 61.46
C GLY A 249 4.61 -29.03 62.34
N ILE A 250 4.26 -27.76 62.48
CA ILE A 250 4.51 -26.92 63.67
C ILE A 250 3.17 -26.27 63.98
#